data_AF-A0A838PMN3-F1
#
_entry.id   AF-A0A838PMN3-F1
#
_cell.length_a   1.000
_cell.length_b   1.000
_cell.length_c   1.000
_cell.angle_alpha   90.00
_cell.angle_beta   90.00
_cell.angle_gamma   90.00
#
_symmetry.space_group_name_H-M   'P 1'
#
loop_
_entity.id
_entity.type
_entity.pdbx_description
1 polymer ?
#
loop_
_entity_poly.entity_id
_entity_poly.type
_entity_poly.pdbx_seq_one_letter_code
_entity_poly.pdbx_strand_id
1 'polypeptide(L)'
;MIDRRLASVCALALSVAVLAGCSTGVQQADRAIFVNACAGGTGATQADCACAYDDLSGSGGSSDQLIQDTIDDLQRGTVPQRLTRAIARCSAPT
;
A
#
# COMPACT_ATOMS: atom_id res chain seq x y z
N MET A 1 26.87 -32.68 -25.82
CA MET A 1 25.41 -32.79 -25.82
C MET A 1 24.92 -32.44 -24.41
N ILE A 2 24.47 -31.21 -24.21
CA ILE A 2 23.71 -30.78 -23.02
C ILE A 2 22.59 -29.88 -23.56
N ASP A 3 21.37 -30.30 -23.25
CA ASP A 3 20.10 -29.90 -23.82
C ASP A 3 19.81 -28.39 -23.77
N ARG A 4 19.67 -27.75 -24.94
CA ARG A 4 19.10 -26.39 -25.10
C ARG A 4 17.60 -26.32 -24.75
N ARG A 5 16.95 -27.42 -24.36
CA ARG A 5 15.50 -27.48 -24.12
C ARG A 5 15.07 -27.07 -22.71
N LEU A 6 15.98 -26.99 -21.73
CA LEU A 6 15.63 -26.64 -20.35
C LEU A 6 15.41 -25.14 -20.13
N ALA A 7 15.92 -24.27 -21.01
CA ALA A 7 15.75 -22.81 -20.87
C ALA A 7 14.35 -22.31 -21.26
N SER A 8 13.50 -23.15 -21.86
CA SER A 8 12.25 -22.70 -22.50
C SER A 8 10.98 -22.92 -21.66
N VAL A 9 11.03 -23.64 -20.54
CA VAL A 9 9.82 -24.06 -19.81
C VAL A 9 9.47 -23.13 -18.64
N CYS A 10 10.43 -22.39 -18.08
CA CYS A 10 10.16 -21.44 -17.00
C CYS A 10 9.55 -20.10 -17.46
N ALA A 11 9.51 -19.84 -18.77
CA ALA A 11 9.03 -18.56 -19.31
C ALA A 11 7.51 -18.51 -19.55
N LEU A 12 6.79 -19.63 -19.43
CA LEU A 12 5.39 -19.73 -19.86
C LEU A 12 4.35 -19.81 -18.72
N ALA A 13 4.77 -19.78 -17.45
CA ALA A 13 3.87 -19.92 -16.29
C ALA A 13 3.54 -18.61 -15.56
N LEU A 14 4.24 -17.51 -15.85
CA LEU A 14 4.09 -16.25 -15.08
C LEU A 14 3.07 -15.26 -15.66
N SER A 15 2.42 -15.58 -16.79
CA SER A 15 1.73 -14.55 -17.60
C SER A 15 0.20 -14.55 -17.53
N VAL A 16 -0.47 -15.47 -16.82
CA VAL A 16 -1.95 -15.63 -16.95
C VAL A 16 -2.72 -15.55 -15.62
N ALA A 17 -2.07 -15.64 -14.45
CA ALA A 17 -2.75 -15.41 -13.16
C ALA A 17 -2.91 -13.91 -12.80
N VAL A 18 -2.30 -13.02 -13.57
CA VAL A 18 -2.10 -11.60 -13.24
C VAL A 18 -3.30 -10.71 -13.61
N LEU A 19 -4.30 -11.16 -14.38
CA LEU A 19 -5.31 -10.23 -14.89
C LEU A 19 -6.67 -10.17 -14.15
N ALA A 20 -6.99 -11.09 -13.21
CA ALA A 20 -8.29 -11.07 -12.53
C ALA A 20 -8.24 -11.06 -10.99
N GLY A 21 -7.14 -11.47 -10.36
CA GLY A 21 -6.94 -11.43 -8.90
C GLY A 21 -5.81 -10.51 -8.44
N CYS A 22 -5.14 -9.83 -9.37
CA CYS A 22 -3.93 -9.05 -9.07
C CYS A 22 -4.24 -7.63 -8.59
N SER A 23 -5.40 -7.06 -8.92
CA SER A 23 -5.78 -5.72 -8.48
C SER A 23 -6.17 -5.66 -6.99
N THR A 24 -6.86 -6.69 -6.49
CA THR A 24 -7.23 -6.79 -5.07
C THR A 24 -6.05 -7.16 -4.17
N GLY A 25 -5.13 -8.01 -4.65
CA GLY A 25 -3.92 -8.36 -3.89
C GLY A 25 -2.96 -7.18 -3.71
N VAL A 26 -2.80 -6.35 -4.75
CA VAL A 26 -1.95 -5.15 -4.70
C VAL A 26 -2.53 -4.10 -3.75
N GLN A 27 -3.84 -3.82 -3.82
CA GLN A 27 -4.49 -2.89 -2.88
C GLN A 27 -4.40 -3.35 -1.42
N GLN A 28 -4.53 -4.65 -1.15
CA GLN A 28 -4.36 -5.16 0.20
C GLN A 28 -2.91 -5.04 0.69
N ALA A 29 -1.93 -5.22 -0.20
CA ALA A 29 -0.52 -5.04 0.13
C ALA A 29 -0.18 -3.57 0.43
N ASP A 30 -0.64 -2.62 -0.40
CA ASP A 30 -0.42 -1.18 -0.18
C ASP A 30 -1.01 -0.70 1.15
N ARG A 31 -2.22 -1.17 1.49
CA ARG A 31 -2.86 -0.88 2.78
C ARG A 31 -2.03 -1.40 3.95
N ALA A 32 -1.53 -2.63 3.87
CA ALA A 32 -0.71 -3.21 4.94
C ALA A 32 0.61 -2.45 5.13
N ILE A 33 1.27 -2.06 4.02
CA ILE A 33 2.52 -1.29 4.03
C ILE A 33 2.28 0.09 4.66
N PHE A 34 1.24 0.79 4.22
CA PHE A 34 0.88 2.10 4.75
C PHE A 34 0.59 2.04 6.24
N VAL A 35 -0.24 1.08 6.70
CA VAL A 35 -0.63 0.97 8.11
C VAL A 35 0.58 0.72 9.00
N ASN A 36 1.49 -0.15 8.58
CA ASN A 36 2.70 -0.45 9.33
C ASN A 36 3.66 0.76 9.37
N ALA A 37 3.88 1.41 8.23
CA ALA A 37 4.71 2.62 8.14
C ALA A 37 4.12 3.78 8.95
N CYS A 38 2.80 3.95 8.91
CA CYS A 38 2.07 4.94 9.70
C CYS A 38 2.21 4.68 11.20
N ALA A 39 1.98 3.45 11.65
CA ALA A 39 2.11 3.09 13.06
C ALA A 39 3.55 3.30 13.56
N GLY A 40 4.54 2.91 12.75
CA GLY A 40 5.96 3.12 13.05
C GLY A 40 6.39 4.58 13.06
N GLY A 41 5.86 5.40 12.15
CA GLY A 41 6.23 6.82 12.00
C GLY A 41 5.48 7.78 12.92
N THR A 42 4.25 7.44 13.31
CA THR A 42 3.36 8.35 14.07
C THR A 42 3.05 7.88 15.49
N GLY A 43 3.25 6.60 15.79
CA GLY A 43 2.84 5.99 17.07
C GLY A 43 1.32 5.79 17.20
N ALA A 44 0.53 6.03 16.15
CA ALA A 44 -0.90 5.78 16.14
C ALA A 44 -1.23 4.28 16.12
N THR A 45 -2.45 3.92 16.50
CA THR A 45 -2.87 2.51 16.45
C THR A 45 -3.05 2.05 15.00
N GLN A 46 -2.92 0.75 14.75
CA GLN A 46 -3.17 0.19 13.41
C GLN A 46 -4.59 0.49 12.91
N ALA A 47 -5.57 0.61 13.82
CA ALA A 47 -6.95 0.96 13.47
C ALA A 47 -7.06 2.41 12.97
N ASP A 48 -6.39 3.36 13.65
CA ASP A 48 -6.37 4.76 13.24
C ASP A 48 -5.68 4.95 11.89
N CYS A 49 -4.55 4.25 11.69
CA CYS A 49 -3.82 4.25 10.43
C CYS A 49 -4.61 3.60 9.29
N ALA A 50 -5.38 2.54 9.55
CA ALA A 50 -6.24 1.92 8.56
C ALA A 50 -7.37 2.86 8.15
N CYS A 51 -8.01 3.53 9.11
CA CYS A 51 -8.99 4.57 8.84
C CYS A 51 -8.38 5.73 8.04
N ALA A 52 -7.16 6.18 8.36
CA ALA A 52 -6.49 7.24 7.63
C ALA A 52 -6.17 6.84 6.17
N TYR A 53 -5.82 5.59 5.92
CA TYR A 53 -5.69 5.05 4.57
C TYR A 53 -7.01 5.15 3.80
N ASP A 54 -8.11 4.72 4.42
CA ASP A 54 -9.44 4.72 3.80
C ASP A 54 -9.94 6.17 3.55
N ASP A 55 -9.66 7.13 4.45
CA ASP A 55 -9.95 8.57 4.31
C ASP A 55 -9.19 9.22 3.13
N LEU A 56 -7.90 8.89 3.00
CA LEU A 56 -7.06 9.37 1.89
C LEU A 56 -7.43 8.69 0.56
N SER A 57 -7.78 7.40 0.60
CA SER A 57 -8.19 6.64 -0.58
C SER A 57 -9.55 7.08 -1.12
N GLY A 58 -10.49 7.43 -0.24
CA GLY A 58 -11.84 7.89 -0.60
C GLY A 58 -11.93 9.28 -1.24
N SER A 59 -10.83 10.06 -1.27
CA SER A 59 -10.85 11.46 -1.75
C SER A 59 -10.91 11.64 -3.28
N GLY A 60 -10.87 10.55 -4.06
CA GLY A 60 -11.14 10.55 -5.51
C GLY A 60 -9.99 11.04 -6.41
N GLY A 61 -9.74 10.30 -7.50
CA GLY A 61 -8.93 10.67 -8.67
C GLY A 61 -7.41 10.67 -8.50
N SER A 62 -6.90 11.14 -7.36
CA SER A 62 -5.45 11.21 -7.04
C SER A 62 -5.06 10.37 -5.82
N SER A 63 -5.96 9.49 -5.38
CA SER A 63 -5.87 8.68 -4.17
C SER A 63 -4.64 7.77 -4.15
N ASP A 64 -4.39 6.97 -5.20
CA ASP A 64 -3.24 6.06 -5.23
C ASP A 64 -1.89 6.79 -5.20
N GLN A 65 -1.79 7.91 -5.93
CA GLN A 65 -0.58 8.72 -5.93
C GLN A 65 -0.34 9.37 -4.56
N LEU A 66 -1.40 9.89 -3.91
CA LEU A 66 -1.33 10.43 -2.55
C LEU A 66 -0.91 9.38 -1.52
N ILE A 67 -1.41 8.14 -1.66
CA ILE A 67 -1.04 7.02 -0.79
C ILE A 67 0.44 6.68 -1.00
N GLN A 68 0.90 6.52 -2.24
CA GLN A 68 2.30 6.22 -2.57
C GLN A 68 3.25 7.32 -2.10
N ASP A 69 2.93 8.60 -2.32
CA ASP A 69 3.72 9.73 -1.80
C ASP A 69 3.78 9.71 -0.26
N THR A 70 2.67 9.34 0.40
CA THR A 70 2.64 9.25 1.88
C THR A 70 3.48 8.08 2.38
N ILE A 71 3.46 6.94 1.68
CA ILE A 71 4.30 5.78 2.01
C ILE A 71 5.78 6.17 1.84
N ASP A 72 6.15 6.82 0.74
CA ASP A 72 7.53 7.25 0.48
C ASP A 72 8.00 8.28 1.53
N ASP A 73 7.17 9.28 1.89
CA ASP A 73 7.44 10.21 2.99
C ASP A 73 7.69 9.46 4.32
N LEU A 74 6.80 8.51 4.67
CA LEU A 74 6.92 7.72 5.90
C LEU A 74 8.17 6.84 5.90
N GLN A 75 8.52 6.23 4.77
CA GLN A 75 9.74 5.43 4.61
C GLN A 75 11.00 6.29 4.74
N ARG A 76 10.93 7.58 4.35
CA ARG A 76 11.98 8.58 4.58
C ARG A 76 11.99 9.12 6.02
N GLY A 77 11.09 8.66 6.88
CA GLY A 77 10.97 9.09 8.28
C GLY A 77 10.25 10.43 8.45
N THR A 78 9.52 10.88 7.44
CA THR A 78 8.73 12.12 7.46
C THR A 78 7.25 11.78 7.60
N VAL A 79 6.57 12.43 8.55
CA VAL A 79 5.12 12.29 8.70
C VAL A 79 4.45 13.49 8.03
N PRO A 80 3.79 13.32 6.87
CA PRO A 80 3.18 14.45 6.19
C PRO A 80 1.94 14.94 6.96
N GLN A 81 1.72 16.25 7.00
CA GLN A 81 0.59 16.82 7.78
C GLN A 81 -0.78 16.30 7.36
N ARG A 82 -0.96 15.91 6.09
CA ARG A 82 -2.19 15.29 5.60
C ARG A 82 -2.51 13.99 6.34
N LEU A 83 -1.49 13.18 6.59
CA LEU A 83 -1.61 11.94 7.36
C LEU A 83 -1.92 12.24 8.82
N THR A 84 -1.22 13.20 9.43
CA THR A 84 -1.49 13.61 10.82
C THR A 84 -2.94 14.06 11.01
N ARG A 85 -3.49 14.83 10.05
CA ARG A 85 -4.90 15.26 10.08
C ARG A 85 -5.87 14.10 9.90
N ALA A 86 -5.60 13.19 8.97
CA ALA A 86 -6.41 12.00 8.76
C ALA A 86 -6.45 11.12 10.02
N ILE A 87 -5.28 10.85 10.63
CA ILE A 87 -5.18 10.11 11.90
C ILE A 87 -5.95 10.82 13.01
N ALA A 88 -5.80 12.14 13.16
CA ALA A 88 -6.52 12.89 14.20
C ALA A 88 -8.05 12.79 14.05
N ARG A 89 -8.57 12.72 12.83
CA ARG A 89 -10.01 12.47 12.58
C ARG A 89 -10.42 11.05 12.94
N CYS A 90 -9.58 10.08 12.64
CA CYS A 90 -9.82 8.66 12.91
C CYS A 90 -9.71 8.28 14.39
N SER A 91 -8.90 9.02 15.15
CA SER A 91 -8.66 8.80 16.58
C SER A 91 -9.55 9.64 17.50
N ALA A 92 -10.36 10.54 16.94
CA ALA A 92 -11.31 11.32 17.71
C ALA A 92 -12.49 10.43 18.17
N PRO A 93 -12.81 10.38 19.47
CA PRO A 93 -14.01 9.71 19.93
C PRO A 93 -15.23 10.49 19.41
N THR A 94 -16.08 9.81 18.64
CA THR A 94 -17.43 10.27 18.27
C THR A 94 -18.36 10.30 19.46
#